data_AF-A0A3D9I4D5-F1
#
_entry.id   AF-A0A3D9I4D5-F1
#
_cell.length_a   1.000
_cell.length_b   1.000
_cell.length_c   1.000
_cell.angle_alpha   90.00
_cell.angle_beta   90.00
_cell.angle_gamma   90.00
#
_symmetry.space_group_name_H-M   'P 1'
#
loop_
_entity.id
_entity.type
_entity.pdbx_description
1 polymer ?
#
loop_
_entity_poly.entity_id
_entity_poly.type
_entity_poly.pdbx_seq_one_letter_code
_entity_poly.pdbx_strand_id
1 'polypeptide(L)'
;MPERHPVSLLIVDDHIENLLAMEATLGGEGYRLVRAQSGEEALRHLLREDFAVIVMDVQMPGMDGFETARLIKARDRSKHIPILFITATSKEIVHQFEGYSTGAIDYLIKPVTASIVKAKIGALVRLYRSNRELERQRTELHKRTEELEAVNREMLRVTYSLSTEEAKSRMIFDTSIDGMFTFDDTGTVQSANPAMGRLFGYPATRMIGFRAEDLLPRFAEMQRPASEEDGAGYLTGVVREMPAVRSTGVAFEAEIQLGEAVINQQRLFACTVRDITERKGTLRQLTEAKNIAERASRAKSEFLAMMSHEMRTPLNALLGVADLLMDFPFDERHKAFPRAIKDNADRLLTIVNDLLEYTRLESGKEEFDSQPFSVSDTIGQIVADYSEEADRKSLLLNLAVDSLVPQYVRGDPAKYAEIVRRLVDNAIKFTEKGRIDVFIGVDNVERQEAEPIRLSVAVEDTGIGIPEDQLERLFLPFSQIDSSLARQFEGLGLGLAMCQSLAKAMGGEIRLEAKEGAGSRFVCVVAVEPFYSAV
;
A
#
# COMPACT_ATOMS: atom_id res chain seq x y z
N MET A 1 24.58 -69.29 23.25
CA MET A 1 25.75 -69.78 22.50
C MET A 1 25.25 -70.13 21.11
N PRO A 2 25.65 -69.45 20.03
CA PRO A 2 25.16 -69.82 18.71
C PRO A 2 25.71 -71.21 18.38
N GLU A 3 24.84 -72.12 17.96
CA GLU A 3 25.20 -73.47 17.53
C GLU A 3 26.28 -73.39 16.46
N ARG A 4 27.52 -73.71 16.82
CA ARG A 4 28.62 -73.83 15.85
C ARG A 4 28.33 -75.06 15.02
N HIS A 5 27.72 -74.87 13.84
CA HIS A 5 27.62 -75.93 12.85
C HIS A 5 29.01 -76.57 12.67
N PRO A 6 29.09 -77.91 12.70
CA PRO A 6 30.35 -78.62 12.61
C PRO A 6 31.01 -78.32 11.27
N VAL A 7 32.28 -77.94 11.30
CA VAL A 7 33.04 -77.60 10.10
C VAL A 7 33.36 -78.89 9.34
N SER A 8 33.08 -78.93 8.04
CA SER A 8 33.33 -80.10 7.20
C SER A 8 34.80 -80.20 6.80
N LEU A 9 35.40 -81.38 7.01
CA LEU A 9 36.72 -81.75 6.53
C LEU A 9 36.59 -82.94 5.59
N LEU A 10 37.31 -82.91 4.47
CA LEU A 10 37.38 -84.02 3.52
C LEU A 10 38.68 -84.77 3.76
N ILE A 11 38.61 -86.07 4.03
CA ILE A 11 39.78 -86.95 4.18
C ILE A 11 39.79 -87.92 3.00
N VAL A 12 40.91 -87.99 2.30
CA VAL A 12 41.09 -88.77 1.07
C VAL A 12 42.28 -89.70 1.23
N ASP A 13 42.06 -91.01 1.15
CA ASP A 13 43.11 -92.04 1.20
C ASP A 13 42.53 -93.33 0.61
N ASP A 14 43.34 -94.05 -0.18
CA ASP A 14 42.92 -95.28 -0.86
C ASP A 14 42.82 -96.49 0.07
N HIS A 15 43.45 -96.41 1.25
CA HIS A 15 43.39 -97.45 2.28
C HIS A 15 42.40 -97.06 3.38
N ILE A 16 41.37 -97.89 3.56
CA ILE A 16 40.34 -97.71 4.61
C ILE A 16 40.96 -97.60 6.01
N GLU A 17 42.05 -98.32 6.27
CA GLU A 17 42.77 -98.28 7.54
C GLU A 17 43.30 -96.87 7.88
N ASN A 18 43.85 -96.16 6.88
CA ASN A 18 44.35 -94.80 7.05
C ASN A 18 43.21 -93.80 7.27
N LEU A 19 42.08 -93.97 6.56
CA LEU A 19 40.88 -93.16 6.77
C LEU A 19 40.34 -93.32 8.20
N LEU A 20 40.29 -94.56 8.72
CA LEU A 20 39.86 -94.85 10.08
C LEU A 20 40.86 -94.31 11.12
N ALA A 21 42.17 -94.41 10.86
CA ALA A 21 43.20 -93.83 11.74
C ALA A 21 43.12 -92.30 11.79
N MET A 22 42.87 -91.65 10.64
CA MET A 22 42.69 -90.20 10.56
C MET A 22 41.41 -89.75 11.26
N GLU A 23 40.32 -90.50 11.09
CA GLU A 23 39.07 -90.26 11.80
C GLU A 23 39.20 -90.47 13.31
N ALA A 24 39.89 -91.52 13.77
CA ALA A 24 40.17 -91.73 15.18
C ALA A 24 41.05 -90.61 15.76
N THR A 25 42.00 -90.11 14.96
CA THR A 25 42.87 -88.99 15.34
C THR A 25 42.10 -87.68 15.44
N LEU A 26 41.20 -87.40 14.51
CA LEU A 26 40.43 -86.15 14.44
C LEU A 26 39.07 -86.22 15.14
N GLY A 27 38.67 -87.41 15.59
CA GLY A 27 37.47 -87.69 16.34
C GLY A 27 37.47 -86.94 17.68
N GLY A 28 36.32 -86.36 18.02
CA GLY A 28 36.14 -85.58 19.26
C GLY A 28 36.39 -84.07 19.16
N GLU A 29 36.88 -83.56 18.02
CA GLU A 29 37.20 -82.12 17.83
C GLU A 29 36.04 -81.29 17.23
N GLY A 30 34.83 -81.85 17.12
CA GLY A 30 33.65 -81.15 16.61
C GLY A 30 33.66 -80.85 15.09
N TYR A 31 34.46 -81.58 14.32
CA TYR A 31 34.46 -81.55 12.86
C TYR A 31 33.50 -82.58 12.27
N ARG A 32 32.91 -82.25 11.11
CA ARG A 32 32.18 -83.23 10.29
C ARG A 32 33.15 -83.83 9.29
N LEU A 33 33.59 -85.05 9.52
CA LEU A 33 34.54 -85.74 8.66
C LEU A 33 33.79 -86.44 7.52
N VAL A 34 34.20 -86.16 6.28
CA VAL A 34 33.70 -86.81 5.07
C VAL A 34 34.86 -87.58 4.46
N ARG A 35 34.63 -88.84 4.10
CA ARG A 35 35.66 -89.75 3.62
C ARG A 35 35.54 -89.92 2.11
N ALA A 36 36.68 -90.03 1.44
CA ALA A 36 36.78 -90.44 0.04
C ALA A 36 37.91 -91.47 -0.09
N GLN A 37 37.67 -92.53 -0.85
CA GLN A 37 38.64 -93.59 -1.11
C GLN A 37 39.44 -93.36 -2.41
N SER A 38 39.12 -92.31 -3.17
CA SER A 38 39.84 -91.95 -4.39
C SER A 38 39.76 -90.45 -4.68
N GLY A 39 40.64 -89.96 -5.56
CA GLY A 39 40.61 -88.58 -6.05
C GLY A 39 39.29 -88.21 -6.75
N GLU A 40 38.70 -89.13 -7.52
CA GLU A 40 37.41 -88.90 -8.19
C GLU A 40 36.25 -88.81 -7.19
N GLU A 41 36.29 -89.59 -6.11
CA GLU A 41 35.31 -89.49 -5.04
C GLU A 41 35.43 -88.17 -4.28
N ALA A 42 36.65 -87.72 -4.00
CA ALA A 42 36.91 -86.42 -3.40
C ALA A 42 36.33 -85.26 -4.23
N LEU A 43 36.54 -85.29 -5.55
CA LEU A 43 35.98 -84.30 -6.48
C LEU A 43 34.44 -84.34 -6.53
N ARG A 44 33.82 -85.53 -6.41
CA ARG A 44 32.36 -85.68 -6.31
C ARG A 44 31.80 -85.04 -5.03
N HIS A 45 32.51 -85.16 -3.91
CA HIS A 45 32.11 -84.50 -2.67
C HIS A 45 32.17 -82.98 -2.77
N LEU A 46 33.23 -82.44 -3.37
CA LEU A 46 33.40 -80.99 -3.59
C LEU A 46 32.34 -80.34 -4.51
N LEU A 47 31.57 -81.14 -5.26
CA LEU A 47 30.42 -80.66 -6.02
C LEU A 47 29.18 -80.42 -5.15
N ARG A 48 29.05 -81.17 -4.05
CA ARG A 48 27.84 -81.24 -3.25
C ARG A 48 27.90 -80.33 -2.02
N GLU A 49 29.09 -80.13 -1.47
CA GLU A 49 29.29 -79.41 -0.21
C GLU A 49 30.65 -78.71 -0.15
N ASP A 50 30.73 -77.67 0.69
CA ASP A 50 31.96 -76.90 0.89
C ASP A 50 32.74 -77.46 2.09
N PHE A 51 34.07 -77.50 1.97
CA PHE A 51 34.98 -78.01 2.99
C PHE A 51 35.92 -76.92 3.47
N ALA A 52 36.30 -76.97 4.76
CA ALA A 52 37.28 -76.04 5.31
C ALA A 52 38.72 -76.48 5.05
N VAL A 53 38.98 -77.79 4.99
CA VAL A 53 40.29 -78.38 4.70
C VAL A 53 40.09 -79.71 4.00
N ILE A 54 40.99 -80.04 3.08
CA ILE A 54 41.10 -81.36 2.46
C ILE A 54 42.40 -81.98 2.96
N VAL A 55 42.31 -83.13 3.62
CA VAL A 55 43.47 -83.94 4.00
C VAL A 55 43.55 -85.07 3.00
N MET A 56 44.67 -85.18 2.28
CA MET A 56 44.75 -86.07 1.13
C MET A 56 46.07 -86.83 1.11
N ASP A 57 45.99 -88.15 0.92
CA ASP A 57 47.15 -88.95 0.61
C ASP A 57 47.65 -88.65 -0.82
N VAL A 58 48.96 -88.70 -1.00
CA VAL A 58 49.59 -88.44 -2.30
C VAL A 58 49.56 -89.68 -3.20
N GLN A 59 49.74 -90.87 -2.63
CA GLN A 59 49.96 -92.11 -3.38
C GLN A 59 48.66 -92.92 -3.43
N MET A 60 47.80 -92.60 -4.40
CA MET A 60 46.54 -93.32 -4.65
C MET A 60 46.55 -93.96 -6.05
N PRO A 61 45.93 -95.14 -6.24
CA PRO A 61 45.80 -95.78 -7.54
C PRO A 61 44.84 -95.00 -8.45
N GLY A 62 45.19 -94.92 -9.74
CA GLY A 62 44.43 -94.13 -10.72
C GLY A 62 44.84 -92.66 -10.66
N MET A 63 43.97 -91.81 -10.12
CA MET A 63 44.22 -90.38 -9.94
C MET A 63 45.01 -90.13 -8.66
N ASP A 64 46.25 -89.66 -8.79
CA ASP A 64 47.10 -89.36 -7.64
C ASP A 64 46.64 -88.09 -6.89
N GLY A 65 47.17 -87.89 -5.67
CA GLY A 65 46.78 -86.73 -4.85
C GLY A 65 47.16 -85.38 -5.48
N PHE A 66 48.22 -85.32 -6.29
CA PHE A 66 48.66 -84.08 -6.94
C PHE A 66 47.78 -83.70 -8.13
N GLU A 67 47.39 -84.67 -8.95
CA GLU A 67 46.41 -84.55 -10.02
C GLU A 67 45.05 -84.13 -9.46
N THR A 68 44.61 -84.78 -8.38
CA THR A 68 43.39 -84.40 -7.65
C THR A 68 43.46 -82.95 -7.18
N ALA A 69 44.56 -82.53 -6.53
CA ALA A 69 44.73 -81.15 -6.07
C ALA A 69 44.73 -80.14 -7.22
N ARG A 70 45.36 -80.45 -8.36
CA ARG A 70 45.31 -79.58 -9.55
C ARG A 70 43.87 -79.35 -10.01
N LEU A 71 43.07 -80.40 -10.07
CA LEU A 71 41.64 -80.30 -10.44
C LEU A 71 40.83 -79.50 -9.41
N ILE A 72 41.13 -79.64 -8.12
CA ILE A 72 40.50 -78.85 -7.05
C ILE A 72 40.85 -77.36 -7.18
N LYS A 73 42.12 -77.05 -7.46
CA LYS A 73 42.64 -75.68 -7.61
C LYS A 73 42.25 -74.99 -8.92
N ALA A 74 41.91 -75.75 -9.96
CA ALA A 74 41.44 -75.21 -11.24
C ALA A 74 40.00 -74.66 -11.19
N ARG A 75 39.21 -74.98 -10.14
CA ARG A 75 37.80 -74.59 -10.05
C ARG A 75 37.60 -73.41 -9.11
N ASP A 76 36.92 -72.35 -9.56
CA ASP A 76 36.70 -71.12 -8.79
C ASP A 76 36.07 -71.34 -7.41
N ARG A 77 35.15 -72.31 -7.31
CA ARG A 77 34.44 -72.63 -6.07
C ARG A 77 35.28 -73.41 -5.05
N SER A 78 36.30 -74.16 -5.46
CA SER A 78 37.10 -75.01 -4.55
C SER A 78 38.57 -74.60 -4.46
N LYS A 79 39.05 -73.69 -5.32
CA LYS A 79 40.46 -73.28 -5.36
C LYS A 79 41.00 -72.69 -4.07
N HIS A 80 40.12 -72.10 -3.27
CA HIS A 80 40.45 -71.45 -2.00
C HIS A 80 40.52 -72.44 -0.82
N ILE A 81 40.11 -73.70 -0.99
CA ILE A 81 40.12 -74.69 0.08
C ILE A 81 41.57 -75.17 0.30
N PRO A 82 42.12 -75.08 1.52
CA PRO A 82 43.47 -75.54 1.81
C PRO A 82 43.56 -77.07 1.74
N ILE A 83 44.65 -77.57 1.15
CA ILE A 83 44.94 -79.00 1.02
C ILE A 83 46.14 -79.35 1.90
N LEU A 84 45.99 -80.34 2.78
CA LEU A 84 47.04 -80.91 3.62
C LEU A 84 47.39 -82.29 3.07
N PHE A 85 48.55 -82.38 2.42
CA PHE A 85 49.04 -83.65 1.90
C PHE A 85 49.67 -84.50 2.99
N ILE A 86 49.46 -85.81 2.89
CA ILE A 86 50.18 -86.82 3.67
C ILE A 86 50.98 -87.69 2.69
N THR A 87 52.29 -87.79 2.89
CA THR A 87 53.20 -88.47 1.93
C THR A 87 54.29 -89.27 2.62
N ALA A 88 54.76 -90.34 1.98
CA ALA A 88 55.87 -91.19 2.45
C ALA A 88 57.26 -90.74 1.93
N THR A 89 57.35 -89.80 0.99
CA THR A 89 58.59 -89.51 0.23
C THR A 89 59.21 -88.12 0.54
N SER A 90 60.54 -88.04 0.55
CA SER A 90 61.36 -86.87 0.93
C SER A 90 61.49 -85.78 -0.14
N LYS A 91 61.36 -84.51 0.29
CA LYS A 91 61.86 -83.20 -0.23
C LYS A 91 61.87 -82.87 -1.75
N GLU A 92 62.21 -83.77 -2.66
CA GLU A 92 62.40 -83.44 -4.10
C GLU A 92 61.08 -83.24 -4.86
N ILE A 93 60.04 -84.01 -4.53
CA ILE A 93 58.69 -83.88 -5.14
C ILE A 93 57.96 -82.65 -4.57
N VAL A 94 58.28 -82.27 -3.33
CA VAL A 94 57.70 -81.09 -2.64
C VAL A 94 58.12 -79.79 -3.34
N HIS A 95 59.39 -79.68 -3.76
CA HIS A 95 59.89 -78.50 -4.49
C HIS A 95 59.30 -78.35 -5.90
N GLN A 96 58.87 -79.44 -6.54
CA GLN A 96 58.24 -79.40 -7.87
C GLN A 96 56.85 -78.72 -7.86
N PHE A 97 56.16 -78.75 -6.72
CA PHE A 97 54.85 -78.10 -6.53
C PHE A 97 54.93 -76.74 -5.82
N GLU A 98 56.03 -76.42 -5.12
CA GLU A 98 56.29 -75.08 -4.57
C GLU A 98 56.35 -74.01 -5.67
N GLY A 99 56.80 -74.37 -6.89
CA GLY A 99 56.86 -73.45 -8.04
C GLY A 99 55.51 -72.97 -8.57
N TYR A 100 54.39 -73.56 -8.15
CA TYR A 100 53.04 -73.26 -8.68
C TYR A 100 52.00 -72.88 -7.60
N SER A 101 52.33 -72.92 -6.30
CA SER A 101 51.31 -72.93 -5.24
C SER A 101 51.20 -71.62 -4.46
N THR A 102 50.04 -70.97 -4.60
CA THR A 102 49.55 -69.84 -3.81
C THR A 102 49.15 -70.29 -2.39
N GLY A 103 50.07 -70.36 -1.43
CA GLY A 103 49.81 -70.33 0.04
C GLY A 103 48.78 -71.31 0.67
N ALA A 104 48.17 -72.23 -0.09
CA ALA A 104 46.98 -73.01 0.29
C ALA A 104 47.19 -74.52 0.15
N ILE A 105 48.45 -74.96 0.11
CA ILE A 105 48.86 -76.36 0.10
C ILE A 105 49.96 -76.54 1.16
N ASP A 106 49.74 -77.44 2.11
CA ASP A 106 50.68 -77.80 3.19
C ASP A 106 50.91 -79.33 3.15
N TYR A 107 51.97 -79.84 3.78
CA TYR A 107 52.32 -81.25 3.73
C TYR A 107 52.79 -81.82 5.08
N LEU A 108 52.61 -83.13 5.23
CA LEU A 108 53.07 -83.95 6.34
C LEU A 108 53.74 -85.22 5.83
N ILE A 109 54.88 -85.56 6.42
CA ILE A 109 55.66 -86.75 6.06
C ILE A 109 55.31 -87.88 7.03
N LYS A 110 54.99 -89.08 6.51
CA LYS A 110 54.73 -90.30 7.29
C LYS A 110 56.06 -90.79 7.93
N PRO A 111 56.06 -91.27 9.19
CA PRO A 111 54.90 -91.43 10.07
C PRO A 111 54.45 -90.11 10.71
N VAL A 112 53.15 -89.81 10.66
CA VAL A 112 52.57 -88.57 11.22
C VAL A 112 52.16 -88.76 12.67
N THR A 113 52.50 -87.81 13.53
CA THR A 113 52.01 -87.79 14.92
C THR A 113 50.65 -87.11 15.01
N ALA A 114 49.72 -87.70 15.76
CA ALA A 114 48.37 -87.16 15.99
C ALA A 114 48.38 -85.68 16.44
N SER A 115 49.31 -85.28 17.29
CA SER A 115 49.46 -83.90 17.76
C SER A 115 49.76 -82.90 16.64
N ILE A 116 50.61 -83.29 15.68
CA ILE A 116 51.02 -82.44 14.56
C ILE A 116 49.87 -82.28 13.56
N VAL A 117 49.17 -83.38 13.23
CA VAL A 117 48.01 -83.38 12.35
C VAL A 117 46.91 -82.48 12.91
N LYS A 118 46.57 -82.65 14.19
CA LYS A 118 45.59 -81.81 14.90
C LYS A 118 45.98 -80.34 14.90
N ALA A 119 47.24 -80.01 15.18
CA ALA A 119 47.71 -78.63 15.24
C ALA A 119 47.60 -77.93 13.88
N LYS A 120 48.03 -78.59 12.78
CA LYS A 120 47.94 -78.03 11.42
C LYS A 120 46.51 -77.86 10.95
N ILE A 121 45.68 -78.90 11.09
CA ILE A 121 44.26 -78.83 10.71
C ILE A 121 43.54 -77.76 11.53
N GLY A 122 43.80 -77.69 12.84
CA GLY A 122 43.25 -76.66 13.70
C GLY A 122 43.63 -75.23 13.28
N ALA A 123 44.87 -75.03 12.82
CA ALA A 123 45.30 -73.74 12.26
C ALA A 123 44.56 -73.39 10.97
N LEU A 124 44.44 -74.33 10.03
CA LEU A 124 43.73 -74.13 8.76
C LEU A 124 42.24 -73.88 8.96
N VAL A 125 41.59 -74.60 9.89
CA VAL A 125 40.18 -74.36 10.24
C VAL A 125 39.97 -73.00 10.90
N ARG A 126 40.89 -72.55 11.78
CA ARG A 126 40.83 -71.20 12.35
C ARG A 126 40.90 -70.13 11.26
N LEU A 127 41.79 -70.28 10.29
CA LEU A 127 41.89 -69.37 9.14
C LEU A 127 40.61 -69.38 8.30
N TYR A 128 40.04 -70.55 7.99
CA TYR A 128 38.78 -70.66 7.26
C TYR A 128 37.63 -69.93 7.98
N ARG A 129 37.48 -70.18 9.29
CA ARG A 129 36.45 -69.51 10.11
C ARG A 129 36.65 -67.99 10.14
N SER A 130 37.90 -67.53 10.30
CA SER A 130 38.24 -66.11 10.31
C SER A 130 37.90 -65.44 8.98
N ASN A 131 38.26 -66.05 7.85
CA ASN A 131 37.96 -65.52 6.52
C ASN A 131 36.45 -65.48 6.23
N ARG A 132 35.70 -66.52 6.62
CA ARG A 132 34.23 -66.51 6.46
C ARG A 132 33.55 -65.45 7.30
N GLU A 133 34.02 -65.24 8.54
CA GLU A 133 33.47 -64.18 9.39
C GLU A 133 33.79 -62.80 8.82
N LEU A 134 35.02 -62.58 8.34
CA LEU A 134 35.42 -61.33 7.69
C LEU A 134 34.54 -61.00 6.47
N GLU A 135 34.29 -61.98 5.59
CA GLU A 135 33.42 -61.79 4.42
C GLU A 135 31.98 -61.49 4.82
N ARG A 136 31.48 -62.14 5.89
CA ARG A 136 30.15 -61.86 6.45
C ARG A 136 30.06 -60.42 6.95
N GLN A 137 31.03 -59.97 7.74
CA GLN A 137 31.11 -58.60 8.26
C GLN A 137 31.25 -57.58 7.14
N ARG A 138 32.06 -57.87 6.11
CA ARG A 138 32.23 -57.01 4.94
C ARG A 138 30.92 -56.82 4.18
N THR A 139 30.18 -57.91 3.97
CA THR A 139 28.87 -57.87 3.30
C THR A 139 27.85 -57.07 4.13
N GLU A 140 27.82 -57.29 5.44
CA GLU A 140 26.93 -56.55 6.35
C GLU A 140 27.27 -55.06 6.41
N LEU A 141 28.57 -54.72 6.48
CA LEU A 141 29.05 -53.35 6.45
C LEU A 141 28.69 -52.66 5.14
N HIS A 142 28.85 -53.35 4.00
CA HIS A 142 28.50 -52.81 2.69
C HIS A 142 27.00 -52.49 2.62
N LYS A 143 26.14 -53.43 3.03
CA LYS A 143 24.69 -53.21 3.10
C LYS A 143 24.33 -52.03 3.99
N ARG A 144 24.94 -51.92 5.18
CA ARG A 144 24.68 -50.82 6.11
C ARG A 144 25.19 -49.47 5.58
N THR A 145 26.27 -49.48 4.80
CA THR A 145 26.79 -48.29 4.12
C THR A 145 25.80 -47.81 3.06
N GLU A 146 25.27 -48.71 2.23
CA GLU A 146 24.25 -48.39 1.23
C GLU A 146 22.97 -47.83 1.87
N GLU A 147 22.51 -48.43 2.97
CA GLU A 147 21.35 -47.94 3.75
C GLU A 147 21.61 -46.53 4.30
N LEU A 148 22.77 -46.28 4.90
CA LEU A 148 23.16 -44.96 5.41
C LEU A 148 23.25 -43.92 4.30
N GLU A 149 23.82 -44.26 3.14
CA GLU A 149 23.88 -43.37 1.98
C GLU A 149 22.49 -43.02 1.44
N ALA A 150 21.57 -43.99 1.42
CA ALA A 150 20.18 -43.75 1.05
C ALA A 150 19.49 -42.78 2.02
N VAL A 151 19.62 -43.01 3.33
CA VAL A 151 19.05 -42.12 4.36
C VAL A 151 19.66 -40.72 4.28
N ASN A 152 20.98 -40.61 4.11
CA ASN A 152 21.66 -39.31 4.03
C ASN A 152 21.22 -38.52 2.79
N ARG A 153 21.06 -39.19 1.63
CA ARG A 153 20.49 -38.55 0.43
C ARG A 153 19.08 -38.02 0.67
N GLU A 154 18.23 -38.79 1.33
CA GLU A 154 16.87 -38.34 1.63
C GLU A 154 16.86 -37.17 2.63
N MET A 155 17.71 -37.22 3.65
CA MET A 155 17.87 -36.13 4.60
C MET A 155 18.34 -34.84 3.92
N LEU A 156 19.31 -34.92 3.01
CA LEU A 156 19.75 -33.78 2.21
C LEU A 156 18.62 -33.20 1.35
N ARG A 157 17.80 -34.07 0.74
CA ARG A 157 16.65 -33.65 -0.07
C ARG A 157 15.62 -32.90 0.77
N VAL A 158 15.27 -33.42 1.95
CA VAL A 158 14.35 -32.78 2.89
C VAL A 158 14.90 -31.45 3.39
N THR A 159 16.19 -31.41 3.77
CA THR A 159 16.85 -30.19 4.25
C THR A 159 16.87 -29.10 3.18
N TYR A 160 17.19 -29.47 1.93
CA TYR A 160 17.14 -28.55 0.81
C TYR A 160 15.71 -28.04 0.57
N SER A 161 14.72 -28.93 0.54
CA SER A 161 13.30 -28.56 0.38
C SER A 161 12.85 -27.55 1.45
N LEU A 162 13.14 -27.83 2.72
CA LEU A 162 12.83 -26.92 3.83
C LEU A 162 13.53 -25.57 3.68
N SER A 163 14.82 -25.58 3.35
CA SER A 163 15.58 -24.33 3.11
C SER A 163 14.99 -23.51 1.96
N THR A 164 14.54 -24.17 0.88
CA THR A 164 13.90 -23.45 -0.24
C THR A 164 12.54 -22.86 0.14
N GLU A 165 11.72 -23.57 0.91
CA GLU A 165 10.41 -23.06 1.38
C GLU A 165 10.58 -21.92 2.39
N GLU A 166 11.57 -22.02 3.28
CA GLU A 166 11.95 -20.94 4.20
C GLU A 166 12.42 -19.70 3.43
N ALA A 167 13.29 -19.87 2.42
CA ALA A 167 13.77 -18.78 1.59
C ALA A 167 12.63 -18.10 0.80
N LYS A 168 11.69 -18.86 0.24
CA LYS A 168 10.50 -18.31 -0.43
C LYS A 168 9.63 -17.49 0.52
N SER A 169 9.35 -18.04 1.70
CA SER A 169 8.52 -17.37 2.72
C SER A 169 9.18 -16.06 3.19
N ARG A 170 10.49 -16.08 3.40
CA ARG A 170 11.27 -14.91 3.77
C ARG A 170 11.31 -13.85 2.66
N MET A 171 11.40 -14.26 1.40
CA MET A 171 11.32 -13.32 0.26
C MET A 171 9.98 -12.59 0.23
N ILE A 172 8.86 -13.28 0.43
CA ILE A 172 7.53 -12.64 0.47
C ILE A 172 7.47 -11.61 1.61
N PHE A 173 7.96 -11.98 2.78
CA PHE A 173 8.00 -11.10 3.95
C PHE A 173 8.88 -9.86 3.71
N ASP A 174 10.10 -10.05 3.18
CA ASP A 174 11.10 -8.98 3.02
C ASP A 174 10.81 -8.04 1.84
N THR A 175 10.17 -8.56 0.77
CA THR A 175 9.85 -7.77 -0.44
C THR A 175 8.47 -7.11 -0.39
N SER A 176 7.66 -7.39 0.64
CA SER A 176 6.38 -6.72 0.84
C SER A 176 6.56 -5.19 0.90
N ILE A 177 5.62 -4.49 0.26
CA ILE A 177 5.57 -3.02 0.27
C ILE A 177 5.07 -2.54 1.64
N ASP A 178 4.09 -3.25 2.19
CA ASP A 178 3.53 -2.96 3.50
C ASP A 178 4.49 -3.40 4.62
N GLY A 179 4.49 -2.63 5.70
CA GLY A 179 5.22 -2.99 6.91
C GLY A 179 4.62 -4.25 7.51
N MET A 180 5.44 -5.27 7.75
CA MET A 180 5.00 -6.51 8.39
C MET A 180 5.86 -6.78 9.61
N PHE A 181 5.21 -7.13 10.72
CA PHE A 181 5.90 -7.61 11.91
C PHE A 181 5.12 -8.71 12.60
N THR A 182 5.81 -9.61 13.29
CA THR A 182 5.19 -10.62 14.13
C THR A 182 5.42 -10.31 15.59
N PHE A 183 4.50 -10.73 16.45
CA PHE A 183 4.58 -10.52 17.90
C PHE A 183 3.93 -11.67 18.67
N ASP A 184 4.33 -11.83 19.92
CA ASP A 184 3.77 -12.84 20.83
C ASP A 184 2.48 -12.37 21.54
N ASP A 185 1.95 -13.22 22.41
CA ASP A 185 0.77 -12.94 23.24
C ASP A 185 0.93 -11.75 24.20
N THR A 186 2.17 -11.36 24.52
CA THR A 186 2.46 -10.18 25.36
C THR A 186 2.46 -8.87 24.58
N GLY A 187 2.39 -8.94 23.24
CA GLY A 187 2.51 -7.78 22.36
C GLY A 187 3.95 -7.43 21.99
N THR A 188 4.92 -8.32 22.24
CA THR A 188 6.34 -8.06 21.99
C THR A 188 6.73 -8.50 20.58
N VAL A 189 7.35 -7.60 19.81
CA VAL A 189 7.75 -7.84 18.42
C VAL A 189 8.87 -8.88 18.34
N GLN A 190 8.63 -9.95 17.58
CA GLN A 190 9.55 -11.07 17.36
C GLN A 190 10.31 -10.93 16.03
N SER A 191 9.67 -10.40 15.00
CA SER A 191 10.29 -10.14 13.69
C SER A 191 9.66 -8.94 13.01
N ALA A 192 10.42 -8.27 12.14
CA ALA A 192 9.95 -7.15 11.34
C ALA A 192 10.62 -7.17 9.96
N ASN A 193 9.88 -6.84 8.90
CA ASN A 193 10.41 -6.78 7.55
C ASN A 193 11.13 -5.43 7.27
N PRO A 194 11.90 -5.30 6.19
CA PRO A 194 12.56 -4.04 5.82
C PRO A 194 11.59 -2.88 5.56
N ALA A 195 10.35 -3.15 5.15
CA ALA A 195 9.34 -2.12 4.94
C ALA A 195 8.94 -1.42 6.24
N MET A 196 8.89 -2.14 7.37
CA MET A 196 8.73 -1.51 8.69
C MET A 196 9.79 -0.45 8.93
N GLY A 197 11.05 -0.70 8.55
CA GLY A 197 12.11 0.27 8.75
C GLY A 197 12.00 1.51 7.88
N ARG A 198 11.53 1.37 6.64
CA ARG A 198 11.18 2.53 5.79
C ARG A 198 9.99 3.31 6.35
N LEU A 199 9.02 2.61 6.93
CA LEU A 199 7.78 3.21 7.42
C LEU A 199 7.98 3.95 8.75
N PHE A 200 8.59 3.31 9.75
CA PHE A 200 8.76 3.89 11.08
C PHE A 200 10.11 4.60 11.28
N GLY A 201 11.08 4.40 10.38
CA GLY A 201 12.41 5.02 10.46
C GLY A 201 13.36 4.36 11.47
N TYR A 202 12.99 3.21 12.05
CA TYR A 202 13.92 2.37 12.82
C TYR A 202 14.48 1.26 11.95
N PRO A 203 15.73 0.80 12.12
CA PRO A 203 16.16 -0.45 11.53
C PRO A 203 15.26 -1.61 12.02
N ALA A 204 14.83 -2.50 11.13
CA ALA A 204 13.93 -3.61 11.49
C ALA A 204 14.49 -4.48 12.62
N THR A 205 15.81 -4.65 12.68
CA THR A 205 16.52 -5.37 13.75
C THR A 205 16.38 -4.72 15.13
N ARG A 206 16.21 -3.40 15.19
CA ARG A 206 16.03 -2.66 16.45
C ARG A 206 14.59 -2.77 16.97
N MET A 207 13.63 -3.05 16.09
CA MET A 207 12.22 -3.18 16.46
C MET A 207 11.94 -4.51 17.16
N ILE A 208 12.81 -5.50 17.02
CA ILE A 208 12.69 -6.78 17.75
C ILE A 208 12.79 -6.48 19.25
N GLY A 209 11.79 -6.92 20.01
CA GLY A 209 11.66 -6.65 21.44
C GLY A 209 10.87 -5.39 21.81
N PHE A 210 10.46 -4.56 20.84
CA PHE A 210 9.55 -3.44 21.12
C PHE A 210 8.15 -3.96 21.46
N ARG A 211 7.37 -3.19 22.22
CA ARG A 211 5.93 -3.44 22.32
C ARG A 211 5.24 -2.88 21.10
N ALA A 212 4.25 -3.59 20.57
CA ALA A 212 3.47 -3.11 19.43
C ALA A 212 2.83 -1.73 19.69
N GLU A 213 2.48 -1.42 20.94
CA GLU A 213 1.95 -0.12 21.39
C GLU A 213 2.94 1.04 21.21
N ASP A 214 4.25 0.78 21.25
CA ASP A 214 5.28 1.81 21.08
C ASP A 214 5.32 2.32 19.63
N LEU A 215 4.98 1.45 18.67
CA LEU A 215 4.87 1.80 17.25
C LEU A 215 3.45 2.32 16.92
N LEU A 216 2.44 1.74 17.57
CA LEU A 216 1.03 1.97 17.32
C LEU A 216 0.34 2.41 18.62
N PRO A 217 0.25 3.72 18.93
CA PRO A 217 -0.27 4.19 20.23
C PRO A 217 -1.68 3.73 20.59
N ARG A 218 -2.52 3.46 19.58
CA ARG A 218 -3.90 2.96 19.75
C ARG A 218 -4.01 1.44 19.56
N PHE A 219 -2.90 0.71 19.65
CA PHE A 219 -2.88 -0.75 19.45
C PHE A 219 -3.75 -1.52 20.45
N ALA A 220 -3.97 -0.96 21.65
CA ALA A 220 -4.89 -1.53 22.64
C ALA A 220 -6.33 -1.72 22.09
N GLU A 221 -6.75 -0.93 21.10
CA GLU A 221 -8.07 -1.09 20.45
C GLU A 221 -8.19 -2.35 19.60
N MET A 222 -7.06 -3.01 19.32
CA MET A 222 -7.02 -4.31 18.64
C MET A 222 -7.12 -5.48 19.61
N GLN A 223 -7.07 -5.26 20.92
CA GLN A 223 -7.28 -6.33 21.91
C GLN A 223 -8.77 -6.66 22.01
N ARG A 224 -9.10 -7.95 22.09
CA ARG A 224 -10.46 -8.39 22.40
C ARG A 224 -10.79 -8.00 23.84
N PRO A 225 -12.03 -7.55 24.12
CA PRO A 225 -12.45 -7.25 25.48
C PRO A 225 -12.38 -8.51 26.35
N ALA A 226 -11.94 -8.36 27.59
CA ALA A 226 -11.71 -9.46 28.56
C ALA A 226 -12.98 -10.27 28.94
N SER A 227 -14.13 -9.94 28.36
CA SER A 227 -15.43 -10.58 28.59
C SER A 227 -15.74 -11.76 27.66
N GLU A 228 -14.93 -12.03 26.64
CA GLU A 228 -15.11 -13.19 25.74
C GLU A 228 -14.40 -14.45 26.31
N GLU A 229 -15.10 -15.58 26.36
CA GLU A 229 -14.70 -16.83 27.03
C GLU A 229 -13.40 -17.50 26.49
N ASP A 230 -12.86 -17.02 25.35
CA ASP A 230 -11.68 -17.60 24.66
C ASP A 230 -10.31 -17.01 25.07
N GLY A 231 -10.28 -16.18 26.12
CA GLY A 231 -9.03 -15.65 26.70
C GLY A 231 -8.42 -14.47 25.93
N ALA A 232 -7.43 -13.82 26.54
CA ALA A 232 -6.73 -12.65 25.99
C ALA A 232 -6.20 -12.92 24.56
N GLY A 233 -6.67 -12.13 23.60
CA GLY A 233 -6.31 -12.26 22.18
C GLY A 233 -6.62 -10.98 21.40
N TYR A 234 -6.27 -10.96 20.12
CA TYR A 234 -6.43 -9.78 19.25
C TYR A 234 -7.57 -9.95 18.23
N LEU A 235 -8.13 -8.83 17.77
CA LEU A 235 -9.12 -8.78 16.69
C LEU A 235 -8.45 -9.12 15.35
N THR A 236 -8.54 -10.38 14.96
CA THR A 236 -8.00 -10.90 13.69
C THR A 236 -9.00 -10.76 12.54
N GLY A 237 -8.50 -10.58 11.32
CA GLY A 237 -9.33 -10.48 10.11
C GLY A 237 -10.07 -9.14 9.93
N VAL A 238 -9.92 -8.21 10.86
CA VAL A 238 -10.48 -6.85 10.75
C VAL A 238 -9.39 -5.87 10.35
N VAL A 239 -9.73 -4.96 9.43
CA VAL A 239 -8.87 -3.83 9.06
C VAL A 239 -9.28 -2.63 9.90
N ARG A 240 -8.31 -1.98 10.56
CA ARG A 240 -8.54 -0.74 11.31
C ARG A 240 -7.57 0.35 10.90
N GLU A 241 -8.09 1.56 10.82
CA GLU A 241 -7.28 2.76 10.64
C GLU A 241 -6.96 3.38 12.00
N MET A 242 -5.69 3.70 12.24
CA MET A 242 -5.25 4.35 13.47
C MET A 242 -3.97 5.16 13.24
N PRO A 243 -3.70 6.18 14.08
CA PRO A 243 -2.44 6.88 14.05
C PRO A 243 -1.28 5.96 14.46
N ALA A 244 -0.19 6.06 13.71
CA ALA A 244 1.10 5.42 13.98
C ALA A 244 2.17 6.51 14.12
N VAL A 245 3.25 6.22 14.86
CA VAL A 245 4.26 7.24 15.19
C VAL A 245 5.63 6.81 14.68
N ARG A 246 6.26 7.63 13.84
CA ARG A 246 7.63 7.38 13.36
C ARG A 246 8.64 7.66 14.46
N SER A 247 9.86 7.17 14.29
CA SER A 247 11.02 7.45 15.15
C SER A 247 11.32 8.94 15.36
N THR A 248 10.91 9.79 14.43
CA THR A 248 11.02 11.25 14.52
C THR A 248 9.94 11.90 15.39
N GLY A 249 8.96 11.14 15.87
CA GLY A 249 7.77 11.63 16.59
C GLY A 249 6.63 12.10 15.68
N VAL A 250 6.82 12.08 14.36
CA VAL A 250 5.76 12.46 13.40
C VAL A 250 4.71 11.36 13.32
N ALA A 251 3.47 11.71 13.62
CA ALA A 251 2.32 10.82 13.46
C ALA A 251 1.91 10.71 11.98
N PHE A 252 1.48 9.53 11.56
CA PHE A 252 0.93 9.27 10.23
C PHE A 252 -0.29 8.34 10.34
N GLU A 253 -1.13 8.34 9.31
CA GLU A 253 -2.34 7.51 9.28
C GLU A 253 -1.97 6.11 8.78
N ALA A 254 -2.19 5.09 9.61
CA ALA A 254 -1.88 3.71 9.28
C ALA A 254 -3.15 2.86 9.20
N GLU A 255 -3.20 2.00 8.18
CA GLU A 255 -4.14 0.89 8.07
C GLU A 255 -3.47 -0.37 8.63
N ILE A 256 -4.12 -1.00 9.61
CA ILE A 256 -3.60 -2.13 10.39
C ILE A 256 -4.48 -3.36 10.18
N GLN A 257 -3.85 -4.50 9.94
CA GLN A 257 -4.52 -5.79 9.85
C GLN A 257 -3.76 -6.84 10.67
N LEU A 258 -4.48 -7.63 11.46
CA LEU A 258 -3.91 -8.72 12.26
C LEU A 258 -4.32 -10.10 11.74
N GLY A 259 -3.35 -11.00 11.66
CA GLY A 259 -3.52 -12.44 11.48
C GLY A 259 -2.98 -13.20 12.69
N GLU A 260 -3.46 -14.42 12.90
CA GLU A 260 -3.04 -15.31 13.99
C GLU A 260 -2.58 -16.64 13.43
N ALA A 261 -1.51 -17.18 14.01
CA ALA A 261 -1.00 -18.51 13.75
C ALA A 261 -0.59 -19.19 15.07
N VAL A 262 -0.77 -20.51 15.16
CA VAL A 262 -0.30 -21.31 16.30
C VAL A 262 0.90 -22.13 15.85
N ILE A 263 2.07 -21.87 16.42
CA ILE A 263 3.32 -22.56 16.09
C ILE A 263 3.87 -23.14 17.40
N ASN A 264 4.15 -24.45 17.43
CA ASN A 264 4.67 -25.15 18.62
C ASN A 264 3.87 -24.89 19.92
N GLN A 265 2.54 -24.85 19.83
CA GLN A 265 1.61 -24.54 20.94
C GLN A 265 1.71 -23.09 21.48
N GLN A 266 2.44 -22.19 20.81
CA GLN A 266 2.46 -20.75 21.10
C GLN A 266 1.63 -20.00 20.05
N ARG A 267 0.80 -19.05 20.52
CA ARG A 267 0.05 -18.14 19.65
C ARG A 267 0.98 -17.02 19.21
N LEU A 268 1.12 -16.86 17.90
CA LEU A 268 1.88 -15.79 17.26
C LEU A 268 0.93 -14.97 16.40
N PHE A 269 1.12 -13.67 16.43
CA PHE A 269 0.32 -12.74 15.66
C PHE A 269 1.19 -12.09 14.59
N ALA A 270 0.62 -11.89 13.41
CA ALA A 270 1.24 -11.15 12.32
C ALA A 270 0.45 -9.86 12.10
N CYS A 271 1.13 -8.72 12.14
CA CYS A 271 0.57 -7.42 11.86
C CYS A 271 1.09 -6.89 10.53
N THR A 272 0.15 -6.45 9.68
CA THR A 272 0.45 -5.66 8.48
C THR A 272 0.08 -4.20 8.73
N VAL A 273 0.95 -3.30 8.34
CA VAL A 273 0.85 -1.85 8.51
C VAL A 273 1.06 -1.17 7.18
N ARG A 274 0.08 -0.38 6.73
CA ARG A 274 0.15 0.40 5.49
C ARG A 274 -0.02 1.88 5.77
N ASP A 275 0.84 2.71 5.19
CA ASP A 275 0.67 4.16 5.21
C ASP A 275 -0.47 4.57 4.28
N ILE A 276 -1.50 5.21 4.83
CA ILE A 276 -2.64 5.72 4.07
C ILE A 276 -2.72 7.24 4.10
N THR A 277 -1.67 7.93 4.56
CA THR A 277 -1.65 9.39 4.74
C THR A 277 -1.90 10.12 3.43
N GLU A 278 -1.19 9.75 2.36
CA GLU A 278 -1.37 10.35 1.03
C GLU A 278 -2.79 10.08 0.49
N ARG A 279 -3.25 8.83 0.57
CA ARG A 279 -4.59 8.43 0.12
C ARG A 279 -5.68 9.23 0.84
N LYS A 280 -5.58 9.41 2.16
CA LYS A 280 -6.51 10.24 2.94
C LYS A 280 -6.39 11.72 2.58
N GLY A 281 -5.18 12.22 2.34
CA GLY A 281 -4.93 13.59 1.88
C GLY A 281 -5.66 13.88 0.57
N THR A 282 -5.48 13.03 -0.44
CA THR A 282 -6.16 13.14 -1.73
C THR A 282 -7.68 13.05 -1.58
N LEU A 283 -8.18 12.13 -0.75
CA LEU A 283 -9.62 11.98 -0.52
C LEU A 283 -10.23 13.23 0.13
N ARG A 284 -9.53 13.84 1.09
CA ARG A 284 -9.93 15.10 1.73
C ARG A 284 -9.97 16.24 0.71
N GLN A 285 -8.91 16.41 -0.08
CA GLN A 285 -8.84 17.43 -1.14
C GLN A 285 -9.97 17.28 -2.16
N LEU A 286 -10.25 16.04 -2.59
CA LEU A 286 -11.33 15.76 -3.53
C LEU A 286 -12.70 16.10 -2.94
N THR A 287 -12.91 15.78 -1.66
CA THR A 287 -14.16 16.08 -0.94
C THR A 287 -14.38 17.58 -0.80
N GLU A 288 -13.32 18.32 -0.49
CA GLU A 288 -13.37 19.78 -0.39
C GLU A 288 -13.65 20.44 -1.75
N ALA A 289 -12.95 20.02 -2.80
CA ALA A 289 -13.19 20.49 -4.16
C ALA A 289 -14.63 20.19 -4.63
N LYS A 290 -15.15 19.00 -4.31
CA LYS A 290 -16.54 18.63 -4.59
C LYS A 290 -17.52 19.56 -3.86
N ASN A 291 -17.31 19.81 -2.58
CA ASN A 291 -18.19 20.68 -1.80
C ASN A 291 -18.19 22.13 -2.33
N ILE A 292 -17.04 22.65 -2.76
CA ILE A 292 -16.94 23.97 -3.40
C ILE A 292 -17.73 23.98 -4.71
N ALA A 293 -17.55 22.97 -5.55
CA ALA A 293 -18.26 22.85 -6.83
C ALA A 293 -19.79 22.73 -6.64
N GLU A 294 -20.24 21.95 -5.64
CA GLU A 294 -21.66 21.80 -5.33
C GLU A 294 -22.29 23.11 -4.85
N ARG A 295 -21.59 23.88 -3.99
CA ARG A 295 -22.05 25.22 -3.56
C ARG A 295 -22.17 26.18 -4.74
N ALA A 296 -21.17 26.21 -5.63
CA ALA A 296 -21.20 27.06 -6.82
C ALA A 296 -22.34 26.65 -7.77
N SER A 297 -22.55 25.35 -7.96
CA SER A 297 -23.64 24.81 -8.77
C SER A 297 -25.02 25.20 -8.21
N ARG A 298 -25.20 25.06 -6.89
CA ARG A 298 -26.44 25.45 -6.21
C ARG A 298 -26.72 26.94 -6.33
N ALA A 299 -25.73 27.79 -6.08
CA ALA A 299 -25.85 29.23 -6.24
C ALA A 299 -26.25 29.60 -7.68
N LYS A 300 -25.66 28.94 -8.69
CA LYS A 300 -26.03 29.12 -10.10
C LYS A 300 -27.47 28.73 -10.39
N SER A 301 -27.95 27.62 -9.82
CA SER A 301 -29.35 27.19 -9.98
C SER A 301 -30.34 28.16 -9.33
N GLU A 302 -30.05 28.61 -8.10
CA GLU A 302 -30.87 29.60 -7.38
C GLU A 302 -30.92 30.93 -8.15
N PHE A 303 -29.80 31.37 -8.71
CA PHE A 303 -29.72 32.54 -9.59
C PHE A 303 -30.62 32.40 -10.82
N LEU A 304 -30.52 31.30 -11.57
CA LEU A 304 -31.35 31.09 -12.77
C LEU A 304 -32.85 31.04 -12.45
N ALA A 305 -33.23 30.45 -11.32
CA ALA A 305 -34.62 30.39 -10.89
C ALA A 305 -35.16 31.80 -10.57
N MET A 306 -34.38 32.61 -9.86
CA MET A 306 -34.74 34.00 -9.56
C MET A 306 -34.86 34.85 -10.83
N MET A 307 -33.89 34.77 -11.75
CA MET A 307 -33.95 35.51 -13.02
C MET A 307 -35.18 35.15 -13.85
N SER A 308 -35.54 33.86 -13.89
CA SER A 308 -36.74 33.42 -14.58
C SER A 308 -38.01 34.02 -13.96
N HIS A 309 -38.07 34.13 -12.64
CA HIS A 309 -39.18 34.77 -11.93
C HIS A 309 -39.29 36.27 -12.26
N GLU A 310 -38.17 36.98 -12.14
CA GLU A 310 -38.11 38.44 -12.35
C GLU A 310 -38.37 38.86 -13.80
N MET A 311 -38.00 38.04 -14.79
CA MET A 311 -38.37 38.29 -16.19
C MET A 311 -39.84 37.98 -16.48
N ARG A 312 -40.39 36.93 -15.86
CA ARG A 312 -41.76 36.46 -16.15
C ARG A 312 -42.82 37.42 -15.64
N THR A 313 -42.62 38.06 -14.50
CA THR A 313 -43.60 38.98 -13.89
C THR A 313 -43.97 40.17 -14.80
N PRO A 314 -43.02 41.02 -15.26
CA PRO A 314 -43.33 42.11 -16.18
C PRO A 314 -43.81 41.60 -17.55
N LEU A 315 -43.30 40.47 -18.04
CA LEU A 315 -43.74 39.87 -19.30
C LEU A 315 -45.22 39.44 -19.25
N ASN A 316 -45.65 38.81 -18.16
CA ASN A 316 -47.05 38.43 -17.96
C ASN A 316 -47.95 39.66 -17.80
N ALA A 317 -47.47 40.72 -17.15
CA ALA A 317 -48.18 41.98 -17.06
C ALA A 317 -48.35 42.64 -18.45
N LEU A 318 -47.31 42.62 -19.29
CA LEU A 318 -47.37 43.07 -20.68
C LEU A 318 -48.41 42.30 -21.49
N LEU A 319 -48.37 40.97 -21.42
CA LEU A 319 -49.30 40.10 -22.12
C LEU A 319 -50.74 40.35 -21.65
N GLY A 320 -50.98 40.44 -20.34
CA GLY A 320 -52.31 40.71 -19.81
C GLY A 320 -52.88 42.06 -20.23
N VAL A 321 -52.05 43.12 -20.27
CA VAL A 321 -52.50 44.44 -20.76
C VAL A 321 -52.71 44.43 -22.28
N ALA A 322 -51.86 43.72 -23.03
CA ALA A 322 -52.02 43.56 -24.48
C ALA A 322 -53.28 42.77 -24.85
N ASP A 323 -53.59 41.69 -24.13
CA ASP A 323 -54.82 40.90 -24.30
C ASP A 323 -56.06 41.77 -24.06
N LEU A 324 -56.07 42.58 -22.99
CA LEU A 324 -57.14 43.53 -22.71
C LEU A 324 -57.28 44.59 -23.82
N LEU A 325 -56.20 45.03 -24.45
CA LEU A 325 -56.26 45.96 -25.58
C LEU A 325 -56.81 45.32 -26.87
N MET A 326 -56.66 44.00 -27.04
CA MET A 326 -57.20 43.28 -28.19
C MET A 326 -58.71 42.98 -28.05
N ASP A 327 -59.22 42.86 -26.82
CA ASP A 327 -60.61 42.48 -26.53
C ASP A 327 -61.61 43.65 -26.48
N PHE A 328 -61.16 44.92 -26.44
CA PHE A 328 -62.05 46.10 -26.35
C PHE A 328 -61.78 47.18 -27.43
N PRO A 329 -62.81 47.88 -27.97
CA PRO A 329 -62.62 48.98 -28.91
C PRO A 329 -62.02 50.22 -28.24
N PHE A 330 -61.05 50.86 -28.90
CA PHE A 330 -60.33 52.05 -28.41
C PHE A 330 -61.27 53.24 -28.13
N ASP A 331 -61.30 53.72 -26.87
CA ASP A 331 -61.92 54.98 -26.43
C ASP A 331 -60.89 55.82 -25.64
N GLU A 332 -61.05 57.16 -25.60
CA GLU A 332 -60.11 58.15 -25.02
C GLU A 332 -59.78 57.94 -23.52
N ARG A 333 -60.52 57.07 -22.84
CA ARG A 333 -60.34 56.71 -21.42
C ARG A 333 -59.22 55.70 -21.16
N HIS A 334 -58.56 55.19 -22.19
CA HIS A 334 -57.64 54.05 -22.09
C HIS A 334 -56.14 54.37 -22.16
N LYS A 335 -55.75 55.65 -21.96
CA LYS A 335 -54.33 56.08 -21.91
C LYS A 335 -53.48 55.34 -20.85
N ALA A 336 -54.12 54.67 -19.90
CA ALA A 336 -53.46 53.85 -18.88
C ALA A 336 -52.84 52.56 -19.45
N PHE A 337 -53.40 51.93 -20.49
CA PHE A 337 -52.90 50.65 -21.01
C PHE A 337 -51.61 50.80 -21.83
N PRO A 338 -51.49 51.74 -22.80
CA PRO A 338 -50.21 51.98 -23.47
C PRO A 338 -49.11 52.42 -22.50
N ARG A 339 -49.46 53.17 -21.44
CA ARG A 339 -48.54 53.55 -20.37
C ARG A 339 -48.09 52.32 -19.57
N ALA A 340 -49.00 51.46 -19.14
CA ALA A 340 -48.66 50.22 -18.44
C ALA A 340 -47.82 49.27 -19.30
N ILE A 341 -48.05 49.19 -20.61
CA ILE A 341 -47.17 48.44 -21.53
C ILE A 341 -45.77 49.06 -21.55
N LYS A 342 -45.67 50.37 -21.74
CA LYS A 342 -44.39 51.06 -21.74
C LYS A 342 -43.63 50.84 -20.43
N ASP A 343 -44.28 51.04 -19.29
CA ASP A 343 -43.65 50.92 -17.97
C ASP A 343 -43.13 49.48 -17.72
N ASN A 344 -43.88 48.44 -18.11
CA ASN A 344 -43.43 47.05 -17.96
C ASN A 344 -42.33 46.66 -18.97
N ALA A 345 -42.35 47.24 -20.18
CA ALA A 345 -41.28 47.05 -21.16
C ALA A 345 -39.98 47.73 -20.71
N ASP A 346 -40.07 48.96 -20.19
CA ASP A 346 -38.95 49.69 -19.62
C ASP A 346 -38.36 48.93 -18.42
N ARG A 347 -39.18 48.37 -17.53
CA ARG A 347 -38.73 47.48 -16.43
C ARG A 347 -37.99 46.24 -16.93
N LEU A 348 -38.52 45.55 -17.94
CA LEU A 348 -37.84 44.38 -18.55
C LEU A 348 -36.49 44.75 -19.14
N LEU A 349 -36.42 45.90 -19.82
CA LEU A 349 -35.18 46.38 -20.41
C LEU A 349 -34.13 46.69 -19.35
N THR A 350 -34.52 47.31 -18.23
CA THR A 350 -33.62 47.51 -17.08
C THR A 350 -33.11 46.18 -16.54
N ILE A 351 -33.98 45.18 -16.35
CA ILE A 351 -33.59 43.84 -15.87
C ILE A 351 -32.56 43.18 -16.79
N VAL A 352 -32.78 43.25 -18.11
CA VAL A 352 -31.86 42.66 -19.09
C VAL A 352 -30.52 43.41 -19.11
N ASN A 353 -30.54 44.74 -19.05
CA ASN A 353 -29.32 45.54 -19.04
C ASN A 353 -28.49 45.30 -17.78
N ASP A 354 -29.11 45.29 -16.60
CA ASP A 354 -28.43 44.98 -15.34
C ASP A 354 -27.84 43.57 -15.35
N LEU A 355 -28.53 42.59 -15.93
CA LEU A 355 -28.02 41.23 -16.12
C LEU A 355 -26.79 41.18 -17.05
N LEU A 356 -26.87 41.86 -18.20
CA LEU A 356 -25.77 41.92 -19.16
C LEU A 356 -24.53 42.60 -18.56
N GLU A 357 -24.74 43.65 -17.78
CA GLU A 357 -23.66 44.36 -17.12
C GLU A 357 -23.04 43.53 -15.99
N TYR A 358 -23.87 42.91 -15.13
CA TYR A 358 -23.39 41.99 -14.11
C TYR A 358 -22.60 40.80 -14.70
N THR A 359 -23.07 40.20 -15.79
CA THR A 359 -22.37 39.08 -16.45
C THR A 359 -21.04 39.49 -17.09
N ARG A 360 -20.92 40.71 -17.63
CA ARG A 360 -19.65 41.22 -18.15
C ARG A 360 -18.64 41.44 -17.02
N LEU A 361 -19.08 42.06 -15.92
CA LEU A 361 -18.27 42.29 -14.72
C LEU A 361 -17.78 40.97 -14.08
N GLU A 362 -18.68 39.99 -13.89
CA GLU A 362 -18.32 38.66 -13.34
C GLU A 362 -17.35 37.89 -14.24
N SER A 363 -17.48 38.03 -15.56
CA SER A 363 -16.59 37.35 -16.49
C SER A 363 -15.20 37.98 -16.62
N GLY A 364 -14.98 39.15 -15.98
CA GLY A 364 -13.75 39.92 -16.08
C GLY A 364 -13.47 40.45 -17.49
N LYS A 365 -14.49 40.51 -18.35
CA LYS A 365 -14.39 40.99 -19.75
C LYS A 365 -14.74 42.46 -19.90
N GLU A 366 -14.75 43.21 -18.80
CA GLU A 366 -15.05 44.64 -18.83
C GLU A 366 -13.83 45.40 -19.36
N GLU A 367 -14.02 46.20 -20.41
CA GLU A 367 -13.00 47.10 -20.94
C GLU A 367 -13.20 48.48 -20.31
N PHE A 368 -12.16 49.03 -19.69
CA PHE A 368 -12.18 50.38 -19.09
C PHE A 368 -11.60 51.40 -20.07
N ASP A 369 -12.35 52.48 -20.31
CA ASP A 369 -11.91 53.57 -21.17
C ASP A 369 -11.28 54.70 -20.35
N SER A 370 -9.98 54.62 -20.13
CA SER A 370 -9.23 55.58 -19.33
C SER A 370 -8.95 56.87 -20.10
N GLN A 371 -9.70 57.91 -19.78
CA GLN A 371 -9.63 59.24 -20.40
C GLN A 371 -9.52 60.36 -19.35
N PRO A 372 -8.95 61.53 -19.69
CA PRO A 372 -8.99 62.70 -18.83
C PRO A 372 -10.43 63.21 -18.65
N PHE A 373 -10.87 63.43 -17.42
CA PHE A 373 -12.19 63.97 -17.12
C PHE A 373 -12.18 64.89 -15.89
N SER A 374 -13.19 65.77 -15.81
CA SER A 374 -13.41 66.64 -14.66
C SER A 374 -14.33 65.96 -13.65
N VAL A 375 -13.84 65.73 -12.42
CA VAL A 375 -14.61 65.06 -11.37
C VAL A 375 -15.82 65.92 -10.97
N SER A 376 -15.59 67.22 -10.80
CA SER A 376 -16.62 68.18 -10.36
C SER A 376 -17.72 68.34 -11.41
N ASP A 377 -17.37 68.44 -12.70
CA ASP A 377 -18.36 68.59 -13.76
C ASP A 377 -19.18 67.31 -13.95
N THR A 378 -18.51 66.15 -13.87
CA THR A 378 -19.16 64.84 -14.01
C THR A 378 -20.22 64.62 -12.93
N ILE A 379 -19.87 64.83 -11.66
CA ILE A 379 -20.83 64.66 -10.55
C ILE A 379 -21.83 65.81 -10.50
N GLY A 380 -21.41 67.04 -10.82
CA GLY A 380 -22.30 68.19 -10.92
C GLY A 380 -23.44 67.96 -11.91
N GLN A 381 -23.14 67.37 -13.09
CA GLN A 381 -24.16 67.01 -14.06
C GLN A 381 -25.11 65.93 -13.53
N ILE A 382 -24.58 64.89 -12.87
CA ILE A 382 -25.41 63.83 -12.28
C ILE A 382 -26.36 64.41 -11.23
N VAL A 383 -25.86 65.23 -10.32
CA VAL A 383 -26.69 65.87 -9.28
C VAL A 383 -27.74 66.79 -9.91
N ALA A 384 -27.41 67.51 -10.99
CA ALA A 384 -28.36 68.32 -11.74
C ALA A 384 -29.46 67.46 -12.41
N ASP A 385 -29.10 66.31 -13.00
CA ASP A 385 -30.05 65.41 -13.64
C ASP A 385 -31.08 64.83 -12.64
N TYR A 386 -30.64 64.55 -11.39
CA TYR A 386 -31.50 64.05 -10.32
C TYR A 386 -32.22 65.15 -9.51
N SER A 387 -31.91 66.43 -9.74
CA SER A 387 -32.52 67.54 -9.00
C SER A 387 -34.04 67.60 -9.17
N GLU A 388 -34.54 67.41 -10.39
CA GLU A 388 -35.98 67.42 -10.67
C GLU A 388 -36.70 66.27 -9.94
N GLU A 389 -36.06 65.09 -9.85
CA GLU A 389 -36.62 63.95 -9.15
C GLU A 389 -36.64 64.14 -7.64
N ALA A 390 -35.55 64.68 -7.08
CA ALA A 390 -35.47 65.03 -5.68
C ALA A 390 -36.52 66.09 -5.31
N ASP A 391 -36.70 67.13 -6.14
CA ASP A 391 -37.69 68.19 -5.96
C ASP A 391 -39.12 67.66 -5.98
N ARG A 392 -39.44 66.71 -6.89
CA ARG A 392 -40.76 66.04 -6.91
C ARG A 392 -41.08 65.32 -5.60
N LYS A 393 -40.07 64.80 -4.89
CA LYS A 393 -40.20 64.20 -3.55
C LYS A 393 -39.98 65.19 -2.40
N SER A 394 -39.73 66.47 -2.69
CA SER A 394 -39.38 67.50 -1.69
C SER A 394 -38.14 67.11 -0.86
N LEU A 395 -37.14 66.52 -1.50
CA LEU A 395 -35.85 66.17 -0.92
C LEU A 395 -34.81 67.25 -1.22
N LEU A 396 -33.96 67.57 -0.25
CA LEU A 396 -32.82 68.45 -0.48
C LEU A 396 -31.63 67.61 -0.98
N LEU A 397 -31.14 67.87 -2.20
CA LEU A 397 -29.97 67.21 -2.76
C LEU A 397 -28.78 68.18 -2.76
N ASN A 398 -27.77 67.89 -1.94
CA ASN A 398 -26.59 68.73 -1.78
C ASN A 398 -25.34 68.06 -2.37
N LEU A 399 -24.46 68.87 -2.96
CA LEU A 399 -23.14 68.44 -3.43
C LEU A 399 -22.05 69.23 -2.70
N ALA A 400 -21.10 68.51 -2.11
CA ALA A 400 -19.91 69.08 -1.49
C ALA A 400 -18.65 68.42 -2.07
N VAL A 401 -17.69 69.23 -2.51
CA VAL A 401 -16.42 68.77 -3.07
C VAL A 401 -15.29 69.28 -2.18
N ASP A 402 -14.45 68.38 -1.68
CA ASP A 402 -13.26 68.76 -0.92
C ASP A 402 -12.27 69.52 -1.81
N SER A 403 -11.70 70.60 -1.26
CA SER A 403 -10.60 71.38 -1.85
C SER A 403 -9.38 70.56 -2.27
N LEU A 404 -9.19 69.37 -1.68
CA LEU A 404 -8.09 68.46 -1.99
C LEU A 404 -8.32 67.62 -3.27
N VAL A 405 -9.53 67.62 -3.82
CA VAL A 405 -9.87 66.88 -5.05
C VAL A 405 -9.32 67.62 -6.27
N PRO A 406 -8.45 67.01 -7.09
CA PRO A 406 -7.98 67.63 -8.32
C PRO A 406 -9.12 67.85 -9.32
N GLN A 407 -9.06 68.97 -10.04
CA GLN A 407 -10.07 69.31 -11.04
C GLN A 407 -10.16 68.26 -12.15
N TYR A 408 -9.00 67.78 -12.63
CA TYR A 408 -8.91 66.77 -13.69
C TYR A 408 -8.16 65.53 -13.19
N VAL A 409 -8.70 64.36 -13.52
CA VAL A 409 -8.10 63.06 -13.28
C VAL A 409 -8.22 62.20 -14.54
N ARG A 410 -7.43 61.14 -14.64
CA ARG A 410 -7.51 60.17 -15.73
C ARG A 410 -8.10 58.86 -15.19
N GLY A 411 -9.16 58.39 -15.84
CA GLY A 411 -9.89 57.19 -15.47
C GLY A 411 -11.11 57.02 -16.36
N ASP A 412 -12.05 56.16 -15.99
CA ASP A 412 -13.27 55.95 -16.77
C ASP A 412 -14.42 56.82 -16.21
N PRO A 413 -14.76 57.96 -16.85
CA PRO A 413 -15.82 58.84 -16.38
C PRO A 413 -17.19 58.19 -16.45
N ALA A 414 -17.43 57.30 -17.41
CA ALA A 414 -18.73 56.67 -17.59
C ALA A 414 -19.00 55.67 -16.47
N LYS A 415 -18.00 54.86 -16.10
CA LYS A 415 -18.09 53.90 -14.99
C LYS A 415 -18.10 54.59 -13.63
N TYR A 416 -17.31 55.65 -13.46
CA TYR A 416 -17.39 56.46 -12.25
C TYR A 416 -18.78 57.10 -12.09
N ALA A 417 -19.32 57.70 -13.16
CA ALA A 417 -20.68 58.24 -13.16
C ALA A 417 -21.74 57.19 -12.89
N GLU A 418 -21.56 55.95 -13.35
CA GLU A 418 -22.47 54.83 -13.09
C GLU A 418 -22.56 54.50 -11.59
N ILE A 419 -21.43 54.39 -10.90
CA ILE A 419 -21.39 54.18 -9.44
C ILE A 419 -22.16 55.29 -8.73
N VAL A 420 -21.88 56.55 -9.07
CA VAL A 420 -22.51 57.71 -8.42
C VAL A 420 -24.02 57.73 -8.67
N ARG A 421 -24.46 57.51 -9.92
CA ARG A 421 -25.89 57.45 -10.27
C ARG A 421 -26.61 56.35 -9.49
N ARG A 422 -26.04 55.15 -9.39
CA ARG A 422 -26.63 54.03 -8.64
C ARG A 422 -26.74 54.33 -7.14
N LEU A 423 -25.76 55.02 -6.54
CA LEU A 423 -25.81 55.41 -5.13
C LEU A 423 -26.85 56.52 -4.88
N VAL A 424 -26.90 57.54 -5.74
CA VAL A 424 -27.87 58.65 -5.63
C VAL A 424 -29.30 58.16 -5.87
N ASP A 425 -29.50 57.29 -6.87
CA ASP A 425 -30.80 56.67 -7.17
C ASP A 425 -31.31 55.85 -5.97
N ASN A 426 -30.44 55.05 -5.34
CA ASN A 426 -30.78 54.34 -4.11
C ASN A 426 -31.16 55.31 -2.97
N ALA A 427 -30.39 56.37 -2.76
CA ALA A 427 -30.67 57.37 -1.73
C ALA A 427 -32.04 58.06 -1.94
N ILE A 428 -32.37 58.43 -3.18
CA ILE A 428 -33.67 59.03 -3.55
C ILE A 428 -34.80 58.01 -3.40
N LYS A 429 -34.55 56.73 -3.74
CA LYS A 429 -35.51 55.65 -3.62
C LYS A 429 -35.93 55.44 -2.16
N PHE A 430 -34.97 55.39 -1.23
CA PHE A 430 -35.20 55.03 0.17
C PHE A 430 -35.41 56.22 1.13
N THR A 431 -35.41 57.44 0.61
CA THR A 431 -35.71 58.65 1.39
C THR A 431 -37.05 59.24 0.96
N GLU A 432 -38.04 59.21 1.85
CA GLU A 432 -39.36 59.82 1.58
C GLU A 432 -39.37 61.34 1.79
N LYS A 433 -38.72 61.82 2.85
CA LYS A 433 -38.56 63.23 3.20
C LYS A 433 -37.22 63.44 3.90
N GLY A 434 -36.56 64.56 3.62
CA GLY A 434 -35.29 64.90 4.26
C GLY A 434 -34.25 65.39 3.25
N ARG A 435 -33.01 64.94 3.41
CA ARG A 435 -31.90 65.37 2.55
C ARG A 435 -31.01 64.22 2.14
N ILE A 436 -30.32 64.42 1.03
CA ILE A 436 -29.31 63.55 0.45
C ILE A 436 -28.08 64.42 0.23
N ASP A 437 -26.97 64.05 0.86
CA ASP A 437 -25.72 64.79 0.80
C ASP A 437 -24.68 63.93 0.04
N VAL A 438 -24.17 64.45 -1.08
CA VAL A 438 -23.12 63.83 -1.89
C VAL A 438 -21.79 64.52 -1.61
N PHE A 439 -20.84 63.80 -1.05
CA PHE A 439 -19.50 64.29 -0.72
C PHE A 439 -18.45 63.66 -1.63
N ILE A 440 -17.56 64.48 -2.18
CA ILE A 440 -16.40 64.03 -2.95
C ILE A 440 -15.13 64.40 -2.17
N GLY A 441 -14.24 63.43 -2.00
CA GLY A 441 -12.99 63.59 -1.25
C GLY A 441 -11.85 62.75 -1.82
N VAL A 442 -10.70 62.84 -1.16
CA VAL A 442 -9.52 62.02 -1.46
C VAL A 442 -9.11 61.28 -0.19
N ASP A 443 -9.10 59.95 -0.23
CA ASP A 443 -8.79 59.12 0.95
C ASP A 443 -7.28 59.04 1.24
N ASN A 444 -6.42 59.25 0.22
CA ASN A 444 -4.96 59.20 0.35
C ASN A 444 -4.30 60.58 0.21
N VAL A 445 -4.49 61.43 1.22
CA VAL A 445 -3.99 62.82 1.21
C VAL A 445 -2.46 62.92 1.24
N GLU A 446 -1.75 61.95 1.85
CA GLU A 446 -0.27 61.91 1.96
C GLU A 446 0.41 61.08 0.86
N ARG A 447 -0.17 61.00 -0.35
CA ARG A 447 0.37 60.20 -1.46
C ARG A 447 1.67 60.75 -2.04
N GLN A 448 2.50 59.88 -2.63
CA GLN A 448 3.60 60.31 -3.52
C GLN A 448 3.06 60.72 -4.90
N GLU A 449 3.73 61.63 -5.62
CA GLU A 449 3.26 62.16 -6.92
C GLU A 449 2.97 61.10 -7.99
N ALA A 450 3.59 59.92 -7.88
CA ALA A 450 3.45 58.79 -8.80
C ALA A 450 2.36 57.78 -8.39
N GLU A 451 1.74 57.94 -7.22
CA GLU A 451 0.70 57.04 -6.73
C GLU A 451 -0.69 57.44 -7.27
N PRO A 452 -1.57 56.44 -7.53
CA PRO A 452 -2.94 56.72 -7.93
C PRO A 452 -3.69 57.47 -6.83
N ILE A 453 -4.58 58.36 -7.25
CA ILE A 453 -5.49 59.11 -6.40
C ILE A 453 -6.63 58.19 -5.99
N ARG A 454 -6.86 58.02 -4.69
CA ARG A 454 -8.04 57.32 -4.18
C ARG A 454 -9.18 58.31 -4.03
N LEU A 455 -9.96 58.45 -5.10
CA LEU A 455 -11.11 59.34 -5.16
C LEU A 455 -12.28 58.68 -4.42
N SER A 456 -12.78 59.35 -3.38
CA SER A 456 -13.91 58.87 -2.59
C SER A 456 -15.18 59.64 -2.94
N VAL A 457 -16.28 58.94 -3.17
CA VAL A 457 -17.63 59.51 -3.20
C VAL A 457 -18.43 58.91 -2.04
N ALA A 458 -18.95 59.78 -1.17
CA ALA A 458 -19.86 59.39 -0.10
C ALA A 458 -21.26 59.92 -0.40
N VAL A 459 -22.26 59.05 -0.40
CA VAL A 459 -23.67 59.43 -0.50
C VAL A 459 -24.32 59.13 0.83
N GLU A 460 -24.80 60.19 1.49
CA GLU A 460 -25.47 60.13 2.77
C GLU A 460 -26.95 60.49 2.61
N ASP A 461 -27.83 59.66 3.17
CA ASP A 461 -29.26 59.90 3.19
C ASP A 461 -29.82 59.94 4.62
N THR A 462 -31.02 60.48 4.76
CA THR A 462 -31.82 60.50 5.99
C THR A 462 -33.04 59.57 5.90
N GLY A 463 -32.94 58.51 5.10
CA GLY A 463 -34.00 57.55 4.83
C GLY A 463 -34.22 56.51 5.93
N ILE A 464 -34.77 55.36 5.54
CA ILE A 464 -35.15 54.27 6.47
C ILE A 464 -33.98 53.62 7.20
N GLY A 465 -32.75 53.80 6.69
CA GLY A 465 -31.55 53.12 7.19
C GLY A 465 -31.54 51.62 6.91
N ILE A 466 -30.47 50.95 7.35
CA ILE A 466 -30.21 49.55 7.06
C ILE A 466 -30.18 48.76 8.38
N PRO A 467 -31.04 47.75 8.55
CA PRO A 467 -31.01 46.89 9.74
C PRO A 467 -29.69 46.14 9.92
N GLU A 468 -29.24 45.97 11.17
CA GLU A 468 -27.96 45.31 11.50
C GLU A 468 -27.90 43.85 10.99
N ASP A 469 -29.03 43.14 11.00
CA ASP A 469 -29.16 41.76 10.52
C ASP A 469 -29.04 41.62 8.99
N GLN A 470 -29.09 42.73 8.25
CA GLN A 470 -29.02 42.75 6.79
C GLN A 470 -27.69 43.32 6.26
N LEU A 471 -26.79 43.79 7.14
CA LEU A 471 -25.50 44.38 6.77
C LEU A 471 -24.62 43.39 5.97
N GLU A 472 -24.56 42.13 6.40
CA GLU A 472 -23.75 41.09 5.75
C GLU A 472 -24.27 40.72 4.34
N ARG A 473 -25.54 41.03 4.05
CA ARG A 473 -26.21 40.66 2.80
C ARG A 473 -26.36 41.82 1.83
N LEU A 474 -25.93 43.03 2.20
CA LEU A 474 -26.19 44.26 1.45
C LEU A 474 -25.49 44.32 0.08
N PHE A 475 -24.28 43.78 0.00
CA PHE A 475 -23.49 43.73 -1.24
C PHE A 475 -23.58 42.39 -1.97
N LEU A 476 -24.37 41.44 -1.43
CA LEU A 476 -24.60 40.17 -2.12
C LEU A 476 -25.53 40.42 -3.32
N PRO A 477 -25.17 39.94 -4.52
CA PRO A 477 -26.05 40.01 -5.68
C PRO A 477 -27.42 39.40 -5.36
N PHE A 478 -28.49 40.04 -5.82
CA PHE A 478 -29.88 39.56 -5.69
C PHE A 478 -30.41 39.50 -4.25
N SER A 479 -29.77 40.22 -3.33
CA SER A 479 -30.27 40.39 -1.97
C SER A 479 -31.20 41.60 -1.89
N GLN A 480 -32.42 41.39 -1.37
CA GLN A 480 -33.38 42.46 -1.06
C GLN A 480 -33.64 42.52 0.44
N ILE A 481 -33.86 43.72 0.96
CA ILE A 481 -34.20 43.94 2.37
C ILE A 481 -35.69 43.60 2.57
N ASP A 482 -35.99 42.55 3.34
CA ASP A 482 -37.33 42.04 3.66
C ASP A 482 -38.13 42.94 4.64
N SER A 483 -38.08 44.26 4.49
CA SER A 483 -38.89 45.17 5.32
C SER A 483 -40.24 45.46 4.66
N SER A 484 -41.29 45.58 5.47
CA SER A 484 -42.66 45.90 5.02
C SER A 484 -42.77 47.25 4.28
N LEU A 485 -41.82 48.16 4.50
CA LEU A 485 -41.64 49.43 3.77
C LEU A 485 -40.84 49.28 2.47
N ALA A 486 -39.87 48.35 2.40
CA ALA A 486 -39.09 48.09 1.19
C ALA A 486 -39.89 47.37 0.08
N ARG A 487 -41.02 46.72 0.41
CA ARG A 487 -41.92 46.10 -0.58
C ARG A 487 -42.52 47.06 -1.61
N GLN A 488 -42.52 48.37 -1.34
CA GLN A 488 -42.94 49.38 -2.33
C GLN A 488 -41.90 49.64 -3.43
N PHE A 489 -40.66 49.17 -3.25
CA PHE A 489 -39.51 49.55 -4.05
C PHE A 489 -38.89 48.32 -4.75
N GLU A 490 -39.59 47.75 -5.73
CA GLU A 490 -39.10 46.64 -6.57
C GLU A 490 -37.75 46.97 -7.23
N GLY A 491 -36.81 46.02 -7.23
CA GLY A 491 -35.51 46.11 -7.92
C GLY A 491 -34.67 44.87 -7.68
N LEU A 492 -33.86 44.43 -8.65
CA LEU A 492 -33.17 43.12 -8.66
C LEU A 492 -32.16 42.86 -7.53
N GLY A 493 -31.92 43.80 -6.61
CA GLY A 493 -30.87 43.68 -5.58
C GLY A 493 -29.45 43.65 -6.16
N LEU A 494 -29.29 44.11 -7.41
CA LEU A 494 -28.01 44.10 -8.13
C LEU A 494 -27.20 45.39 -7.97
N GLY A 495 -27.85 46.53 -7.71
CA GLY A 495 -27.21 47.85 -7.78
C GLY A 495 -25.96 47.99 -6.91
N LEU A 496 -26.04 47.63 -5.63
CA LEU A 496 -24.89 47.73 -4.71
C LEU A 496 -23.81 46.67 -4.98
N ALA A 497 -24.20 45.47 -5.40
CA ALA A 497 -23.26 44.42 -5.81
C ALA A 497 -22.46 44.85 -7.06
N MET A 498 -23.12 45.52 -8.02
CA MET A 498 -22.47 46.08 -9.20
C MET A 498 -21.55 47.25 -8.84
N CYS A 499 -21.97 48.15 -7.95
CA CYS A 499 -21.08 49.20 -7.43
C CYS A 499 -19.83 48.60 -6.78
N GLN A 500 -19.97 47.51 -6.01
CA GLN A 500 -18.83 46.82 -5.41
C GLN A 500 -17.90 46.21 -6.45
N SER A 501 -18.45 45.51 -7.45
CA SER A 501 -17.67 44.93 -8.54
C SER A 501 -16.95 45.98 -9.38
N LEU A 502 -17.63 47.08 -9.72
CA LEU A 502 -17.06 48.23 -10.44
C LEU A 502 -15.97 48.92 -9.64
N ALA A 503 -16.21 49.23 -8.36
CA ALA A 503 -15.21 49.85 -7.49
C ALA A 503 -13.95 48.99 -7.38
N LYS A 504 -14.12 47.67 -7.19
CA LYS A 504 -13.02 46.71 -7.14
C LYS A 504 -12.24 46.64 -8.46
N ALA A 505 -12.95 46.63 -9.59
CA ALA A 505 -12.32 46.62 -10.91
C ALA A 505 -11.58 47.95 -11.21
N MET A 506 -12.04 49.07 -10.64
CA MET A 506 -11.37 50.36 -10.64
C MET A 506 -10.32 50.51 -9.51
N GLY A 507 -9.89 49.41 -8.88
CA GLY A 507 -8.80 49.42 -7.89
C GLY A 507 -9.16 50.01 -6.53
N GLY A 508 -10.45 50.05 -6.16
CA GLY A 508 -10.93 50.54 -4.88
C GLY A 508 -11.98 49.64 -4.23
N GLU A 509 -12.85 50.22 -3.41
CA GLU A 509 -13.83 49.48 -2.59
C GLU A 509 -15.05 50.33 -2.25
N ILE A 510 -16.15 49.67 -1.87
CA ILE A 510 -17.34 50.33 -1.34
C ILE A 510 -17.64 49.81 0.07
N ARG A 511 -18.04 50.71 0.96
CA ARG A 511 -18.36 50.41 2.35
C ARG A 511 -19.58 51.20 2.83
N LEU A 512 -20.24 50.69 3.85
CA LEU A 512 -21.27 51.41 4.60
C LEU A 512 -20.63 51.93 5.90
N GLU A 513 -20.77 53.22 6.17
CA GLU A 513 -20.29 53.83 7.42
C GLU A 513 -21.43 53.95 8.44
N ALA A 514 -21.11 53.66 9.71
CA ALA A 514 -22.08 53.73 10.81
C ALA A 514 -22.49 55.19 11.07
N LYS A 515 -23.78 55.41 11.28
CA LYS A 515 -24.38 56.72 11.55
C LYS A 515 -25.19 56.70 12.85
N GLU A 516 -25.19 57.80 13.58
CA GLU A 516 -26.12 58.02 14.69
C GLU A 516 -27.49 58.46 14.12
N GLY A 517 -28.49 57.56 14.15
CA GLY A 517 -29.87 57.84 13.73
C GLY A 517 -30.35 56.99 12.54
N ALA A 518 -31.48 57.38 11.93
CA ALA A 518 -32.02 56.74 10.73
C ALA A 518 -31.35 57.28 9.45
N GLY A 519 -31.09 56.40 8.48
CA GLY A 519 -30.44 56.70 7.19
C GLY A 519 -29.21 55.84 6.91
N SER A 520 -28.58 56.01 5.74
CA SER A 520 -27.35 55.31 5.35
C SER A 520 -26.28 56.26 4.84
N ARG A 521 -25.00 55.87 5.00
CA ARG A 521 -23.85 56.55 4.38
C ARG A 521 -23.00 55.53 3.64
N PHE A 522 -23.09 55.54 2.31
CA PHE A 522 -22.28 54.69 1.45
C PHE A 522 -21.06 55.45 0.98
N VAL A 523 -19.87 54.88 1.20
CA VAL A 523 -18.61 55.45 0.74
C VAL A 523 -18.00 54.51 -0.29
N CYS A 524 -17.83 54.99 -1.51
CA CYS A 524 -17.14 54.29 -2.57
C CYS A 524 -15.82 54.99 -2.89
N VAL A 525 -14.75 54.22 -2.95
CA VAL A 525 -13.40 54.66 -3.25
C VAL A 525 -12.98 54.01 -4.57
N VAL A 526 -12.41 54.77 -5.49
CA VAL A 526 -11.84 54.27 -6.75
C VAL A 526 -10.43 54.81 -6.94
N ALA A 527 -9.59 54.06 -7.64
CA ALA A 527 -8.25 54.52 -8.01
C ALA A 527 -8.31 55.22 -9.37
N VAL A 528 -7.85 56.48 -9.42
CA VAL A 528 -7.71 57.25 -10.66
C VAL A 528 -6.29 57.80 -10.79
N GLU A 529 -5.82 57.99 -12.01
CA GLU A 529 -4.49 58.52 -12.26
C GLU A 529 -4.51 60.06 -12.19
N PRO A 530 -3.45 60.69 -11.67
CA PRO A 530 -3.33 62.14 -11.73
C PRO A 530 -3.22 62.61 -13.20
N PHE A 531 -4.01 63.61 -13.58
CA PHE A 531 -3.90 64.26 -14.88
C PHE A 531 -3.29 65.65 -14.72
N TYR A 532 -2.02 65.77 -15.09
CA TYR A 532 -1.35 67.07 -15.18
C TYR A 532 -1.53 67.59 -16.61
N SER A 533 -2.37 68.62 -16.78
CA SER A 533 -2.41 69.36 -18.05
C SER A 533 -1.01 69.93 -18.28
N ALA A 534 -0.33 69.52 -19.37
CA ALA A 534 0.83 70.24 -19.85
C ALA A 534 0.34 71.64 -20.25
N VAL A 535 0.82 72.66 -19.54
CA VAL A 535 0.64 74.07 -19.91
C VAL A 535 1.37 74.36 -21.21
#